data_AF-A0A3B1BF30-F1
#
_entry.id   AF-A0A3B1BF30-F1
#
_cell.length_a   1.000
_cell.length_b   1.000
_cell.length_c   1.000
_cell.angle_alpha   90.00
_cell.angle_beta   90.00
_cell.angle_gamma   90.00
#
_symmetry.space_group_name_H-M   'P 1'
#
loop_
_entity.id
_entity.type
_entity.pdbx_description
1 polymer ?
#
loop_
_entity_poly.entity_id
_entity_poly.type
_entity_poly.pdbx_seq_one_letter_code
_entity_poly.pdbx_strand_id
1 'polypeptide(L)' 'VRIEADLSSERVQKKIRNAQLRKIPYMLVVGAREMESEKVAVRLRNGRDLGAIEVEEFLTVMKNIETSRVSNLWTED' A
#
# COMPACT_ATOMS: atom_id res chain seq x y z
N VAL A 1 -9.48 6.72 -7.89
CA VAL A 1 -8.90 6.18 -6.63
C VAL A 1 -8.68 7.30 -5.60
N ARG A 2 -8.92 7.08 -4.30
CA ARG A 2 -8.63 8.06 -3.22
C ARG A 2 -7.31 7.71 -2.53
N ILE A 3 -6.46 8.71 -2.27
CA ILE A 3 -5.15 8.55 -1.64
C ILE A 3 -4.91 9.66 -0.61
N GLU A 4 -4.11 9.37 0.42
CA GLU A 4 -3.64 10.29 1.45
C GLU A 4 -2.18 9.96 1.78
N ALA A 5 -1.33 10.97 1.95
CA ALA A 5 0.06 10.80 2.37
C ALA A 5 0.22 11.20 3.84
N ASP A 6 0.64 10.27 4.70
CA ASP A 6 1.01 10.56 6.08
C ASP A 6 2.50 10.93 6.15
N LEU A 7 2.77 12.23 6.11
CA LEU A 7 4.13 12.82 6.17
C LEU A 7 4.57 13.19 7.59
N SER A 8 3.86 12.76 8.63
CA SER A 8 4.24 13.07 10.01
C SER A 8 5.60 12.45 10.38
N SER A 9 6.28 12.98 11.40
CA SER A 9 7.55 12.42 11.90
C SER A 9 7.35 11.20 12.84
N GLU A 10 6.17 10.60 12.82
CA GLU A 10 5.83 9.43 13.64
C GLU A 10 6.52 8.16 13.13
N ARG A 11 6.73 7.19 14.04
CA ARG A 11 7.30 5.89 13.67
C ARG A 11 6.43 5.20 12.62
N VAL A 12 7.06 4.61 11.59
CA VAL A 12 6.37 3.92 10.50
C VAL A 12 5.38 2.86 11.01
N GLN A 13 5.75 2.06 12.01
CA GLN A 13 4.86 1.07 12.62
C GLN A 13 3.59 1.69 13.21
N LYS A 14 3.68 2.88 13.81
CA LYS A 14 2.52 3.61 14.35
C LYS A 14 1.61 4.09 13.22
N LYS A 15 2.18 4.61 12.12
CA LYS A 15 1.42 5.01 10.93
C LYS A 15 0.67 3.83 10.31
N ILE A 16 1.34 2.68 10.15
CA ILE A 16 0.73 1.44 9.65
C ILE A 16 -0.45 1.04 10.55
N ARG A 17 -0.24 0.99 11.87
CA ARG A 17 -1.31 0.68 12.83
C ARG A 17 -2.49 1.64 12.71
N ASN A 18 -2.23 2.95 12.61
CA ASN A 18 -3.28 3.95 12.45
C ASN A 18 -4.06 3.76 11.14
N ALA A 19 -3.38 3.48 10.03
CA ALA A 19 -4.02 3.19 8.75
C ALA A 19 -4.87 1.91 8.80
N GLN A 20 -4.39 0.86 9.46
CA GLN A 20 -5.17 -0.37 9.72
C GLN A 20 -6.42 -0.10 10.56
N LEU A 21 -6.31 0.69 11.63
CA LEU A 21 -7.46 1.09 12.46
C LEU A 21 -8.48 1.92 11.66
N ARG A 22 -8.01 2.78 10.74
CA ARG A 22 -8.84 3.50 9.76
C ARG A 22 -9.38 2.60 8.64
N LYS A 23 -9.09 1.30 8.66
CA LYS A 23 -9.51 0.30 7.66
C LYS A 23 -9.05 0.63 6.24
N ILE A 24 -7.93 1.33 6.09
CA ILE A 24 -7.33 1.65 4.79
C ILE A 24 -6.89 0.34 4.12
N PRO A 25 -7.42 -0.02 2.94
CA PRO A 25 -7.20 -1.34 2.33
C PRO A 25 -5.74 -1.61 1.96
N TYR A 26 -5.06 -0.58 1.44
CA TYR A 26 -3.68 -0.64 0.96
C TYR A 26 -2.83 0.45 1.61
N MET A 27 -1.66 0.08 2.10
CA MET A 27 -0.68 1.00 2.69
C MET A 27 0.61 0.90 1.88
N LEU A 28 1.07 2.05 1.40
CA LEU A 28 2.31 2.19 0.65
C LEU A 28 3.37 2.74 1.58
N VAL A 29 4.41 1.95 1.84
CA VAL A 29 5.55 2.36 2.65
C VAL A 29 6.72 2.64 1.71
N VAL A 30 7.22 3.87 1.75
CA VAL A 30 8.32 4.36 0.92
C VAL A 30 9.43 4.83 1.85
N GLY A 31 10.52 4.06 1.91
CA GLY A 31 11.77 4.45 2.55
C GLY A 31 12.85 4.83 1.53
N ALA A 32 14.07 5.08 2.02
CA ALA A 32 15.22 5.38 1.15
C ALA A 32 15.49 4.28 0.12
N ARG A 33 15.45 3.02 0.57
CA ARG A 33 15.64 1.85 -0.30
C ARG A 33 14.60 1.78 -1.42
N GLU A 34 13.33 2.00 -1.08
CA GLU A 34 12.24 1.98 -2.05
C GLU A 34 12.38 3.11 -3.08
N MET A 35 12.76 4.32 -2.63
CA MET A 35 13.04 5.44 -3.54
C MET A 35 14.20 5.16 -4.50
N GLU A 36 15.29 4.58 -4.01
CA GLU A 36 16.46 4.25 -4.85
C GLU A 36 16.18 3.15 -5.88
N SER A 37 15.21 2.28 -5.59
CA SER A 37 14.89 1.11 -6.42
C SER A 37 13.61 1.25 -7.23
N GLU A 38 12.99 2.44 -7.26
CA GLU A 38 11.71 2.70 -7.96
C GLU A 38 10.58 1.74 -7.57
N LYS A 39 10.63 1.25 -6.33
CA LYS A 39 9.67 0.29 -5.77
C LYS A 39 8.84 0.91 -4.65
N VAL A 40 7.80 0.20 -4.26
CA VAL A 40 6.98 0.52 -3.09
C VAL A 40 6.69 -0.73 -2.28
N ALA A 41 6.85 -0.65 -0.96
CA ALA A 41 6.47 -1.73 -0.07
C ALA A 41 4.96 -1.68 0.19
N VAL A 42 4.21 -2.68 -0.30
CA VAL A 42 2.75 -2.73 -0.19
C VAL A 42 2.33 -3.59 0.97
N ARG A 43 1.54 -3.01 1.88
CA ARG A 43 0.93 -3.72 3.01
C ARG A 43 -0.58 -3.67 2.94
N LEU A 44 -1.23 -4.77 3.28
CA LEU A 44 -2.67 -4.90 3.34
C LEU A 44 -3.19 -4.67 4.76
N ARG A 45 -4.46 -4.24 4.86
CA ARG A 45 -5.10 -4.00 6.17
C ARG A 45 -5.20 -5.23 7.07
N ASN A 46 -5.22 -6.43 6.49
CA ASN A 46 -5.29 -7.70 7.22
C ASN A 46 -3.94 -8.13 7.81
N GLY A 47 -2.89 -7.31 7.65
CA GLY A 47 -1.55 -7.60 8.14
C GLY A 47 -0.66 -8.32 7.14
N ARG A 48 -1.18 -8.73 5.96
CA ARG A 48 -0.36 -9.29 4.88
C ARG A 48 0.60 -8.22 4.35
N ASP A 49 1.85 -8.61 4.20
CA ASP A 49 2.90 -7.81 3.58
C ASP A 49 3.20 -8.41 2.20
N LEU A 50 3.04 -7.61 1.15
CA LEU A 50 3.33 -8.02 -0.22
C LEU A 50 4.79 -7.71 -0.59
N GLY A 51 5.54 -7.06 0.30
CA GLY A 51 6.92 -6.65 0.05
C GLY A 51 7.02 -5.50 -0.95
N ALA A 52 8.24 -5.27 -1.43
CA ALA A 52 8.55 -4.24 -2.41
C ALA A 52 8.20 -4.72 -3.82
N ILE A 53 7.30 -4.00 -4.48
CA ILE A 53 6.92 -4.22 -5.88
C ILE A 53 7.22 -2.95 -6.70
N GLU A 54 7.38 -3.09 -8.01
CA GLU A 54 7.61 -1.95 -8.89
C GLU A 54 6.41 -0.98 -8.85
N VAL A 55 6.67 0.32 -8.93
CA VAL A 55 5.60 1.33 -8.93
C VAL A 55 4.63 1.11 -10.09
N GLU A 56 5.14 0.78 -11.27
CA GLU A 56 4.38 0.51 -12.49
C GLU A 56 3.47 -0.71 -12.34
N GLU A 57 3.95 -1.75 -11.68
CA GLU A 57 3.17 -2.95 -11.38
C GLU A 57 2.02 -2.59 -10.43
N PHE A 58 2.30 -1.86 -9.35
CA PHE A 58 1.28 -1.40 -8.42
C PHE A 58 0.19 -0.57 -9.10
N LEU A 59 0.58 0.39 -9.96
CA LEU A 59 -0.36 1.23 -10.70
C LEU A 59 -1.25 0.42 -11.64
N THR A 60 -0.71 -0.61 -12.28
CA THR A 60 -1.47 -1.52 -13.14
C THR A 60 -2.55 -2.25 -12.32
N VAL A 61 -2.20 -2.75 -11.14
CA VAL A 61 -3.17 -3.44 -10.28
C VAL A 61 -4.24 -2.48 -9.76
N MET A 62 -3.88 -1.26 -9.40
CA MET A 62 -4.85 -0.25 -8.93
C MET A 62 -5.86 0.17 -10.01
N LYS A 63 -5.43 0.28 -11.27
CA LYS A 63 -6.34 0.54 -12.41
C LYS A 63 -7.34 -0.60 -12.60
N ASN A 64 -6.89 -1.85 -12.42
CA ASN A 64 -7.75 -3.02 -12.51
C ASN A 64 -8.79 -3.03 -11.37
N ILE A 65 -8.40 -2.69 -10.13
CA ILE A 65 -9.31 -2.56 -8.97
C ILE A 65 -10.40 -1.52 -9.25
N GLU A 66 -10.02 -0.35 -9.76
CA GLU A 66 -10.95 0.74 -10.05
C GLU A 66 -12.01 0.34 -11.08
N THR A 67 -11.58 -0.37 -12.14
CA THR A 67 -12.46 -0.78 -13.24
C THR A 67 -13.41 -1.90 -12.85
N SER A 68 -12.92 -2.87 -12.08
CA SER A 68 -13.65 -4.09 -11.74
C SER A 68 -14.56 -3.96 -10.51
N ARG A 69 -14.49 -2.84 -9.77
CA ARG A 69 -15.20 -2.59 -8.50
C ARG A 69 -14.97 -3.67 -7.42
N VAL A 70 -14.02 -4.59 -7.61
CA VAL A 70 -13.62 -5.53 -6.57
C VAL A 70 -12.67 -4.85 -5.60
N SER A 71 -12.95 -5.02 -4.32
CA SER A 71 -12.18 -4.40 -3.24
C SER A 71 -10.83 -5.06 -2.97
N ASN A 72 -10.49 -6.18 -3.61
CA ASN A 72 -9.24 -6.92 -3.42
C ASN A 72 -8.84 -7.68 -4.69
N LEU A 73 -7.62 -7.43 -5.20
CA LEU A 73 -6.97 -8.25 -6.25
C LEU A 73 -5.83 -9.13 -5.71
N TRP A 74 -5.36 -8.87 -4.49
CA TRP A 74 -4.25 -9.59 -3.83
C TRP A 74 -4.73 -10.53 -2.71
N THR A 75 -5.93 -11.08 -2.84
CA THR A 75 -6.45 -12.13 -1.97
C THR A 75 -6.30 -13.47 -2.69
N GLU A 76 -5.32 -14.26 -2.24
CA GLU A 76 -5.39 -15.71 -2.34
C GLU A 76 -5.63 -16.19 -0.90
N ASP A 77 -6.66 -17.04 -0.77
CA ASP A 77 -7.25 -17.69 0.40
C ASP A 77 -6.81 -17.29 1.82
#